data_AF-A0A183EU49-F1
#
_entry.id   AF-A0A183EU49-F1
#
_cell.length_a   1.000
_cell.length_b   1.000
_cell.length_c   1.000
_cell.angle_alpha   90.00
_cell.angle_beta   90.00
_cell.angle_gamma   90.00
#
_symmetry.space_group_name_H-M   'P 1'
#
loop_
_entity.id
_entity.type
_entity.pdbx_description
1 polymer ?
#
loop_
_entity_poly.entity_id
_entity_poly.type
_entity_poly.pdbx_seq_one_letter_code
_entity_poly.pdbx_strand_id
1 'polypeptide(L)'
;MIFGTLFTSSNYDDSELKCWRDNMNEVDEPVIEDASGSETIDYTCVTFKPDLSKFKLTSLDSNTVDVMVRRVVDVAGTLDGVNVFLNGTKVEVSGFEDYVKLFAPNSSENGDDSDSPCYVTVNDRWQIAVARSDVGFQQISFVNNINTLKVFLPFFLETHSSFF
;
A
#
# COMPACT_ATOMS: atom_id res chain seq x y z
N MET A 1 18.71 -1.53 -4.31
CA MET A 1 18.98 -1.38 -5.76
C MET A 1 17.72 -0.82 -6.39
N ILE A 2 17.81 0.30 -7.11
CA ILE A 2 16.67 0.90 -7.82
C ILE A 2 16.69 0.40 -9.25
N PHE A 3 15.61 -0.20 -9.72
CA PHE A 3 15.51 -0.76 -11.07
C PHE A 3 14.69 0.15 -11.98
N GLY A 4 15.20 1.33 -12.34
CA GLY A 4 14.48 2.21 -13.25
C GLY A 4 14.94 3.66 -13.19
N THR A 5 14.04 4.56 -13.57
CA THR A 5 14.21 6.01 -13.46
C THR A 5 13.41 6.51 -12.25
N LEU A 6 14.05 7.29 -11.39
CA LEU A 6 13.45 7.86 -10.19
C LEU A 6 13.47 9.39 -10.27
N PHE A 7 12.33 10.01 -10.02
CA PHE A 7 12.18 11.45 -9.80
C PHE A 7 11.70 11.67 -8.38
N THR A 8 12.36 12.54 -7.63
CA THR A 8 11.89 13.00 -6.32
C THR A 8 11.60 14.49 -6.40
N SER A 9 10.46 14.88 -5.84
CA SER A 9 10.14 16.26 -5.55
C SER A 9 9.81 16.41 -4.08
N SER A 10 10.38 17.41 -3.43
CA SER A 10 10.11 17.72 -2.04
C SER A 10 10.02 19.21 -1.83
N ASN A 11 9.33 19.58 -0.75
CA ASN A 11 9.30 20.94 -0.26
C ASN A 11 9.48 20.91 1.25
N TYR A 12 10.57 21.53 1.70
CA TYR A 12 10.93 21.72 3.10
C TYR A 12 11.81 22.96 3.19
N ASP A 13 11.21 24.11 3.49
CA ASP A 13 11.80 25.47 3.39
C ASP A 13 12.20 25.89 1.96
N ASP A 14 12.90 25.02 1.23
CA ASP A 14 13.19 25.10 -0.20
C ASP A 14 12.50 23.95 -0.94
N SER A 15 12.19 24.16 -2.23
CA SER A 15 11.77 23.08 -3.11
C SER A 15 12.98 22.43 -3.79
N GLU A 16 13.03 21.10 -3.79
CA GLU A 16 14.09 20.32 -4.44
C GLU A 16 13.48 19.35 -5.45
N LEU A 17 14.03 19.33 -6.67
CA LEU A 17 13.75 18.36 -7.71
C LEU A 17 15.02 17.61 -8.08
N LYS A 18 14.96 16.27 -8.04
CA LYS A 18 16.11 15.42 -8.37
C LYS A 18 15.70 14.21 -9.20
N CYS A 19 16.54 13.86 -10.16
CA CYS A 19 16.32 12.75 -11.07
C CYS A 19 17.52 11.79 -11.08
N TRP A 20 17.23 10.49 -10.98
CA TRP A 20 18.18 9.41 -11.20
C TRP A 20 17.74 8.59 -12.41
N ARG A 21 18.69 8.28 -13.28
CA ARG A 21 18.48 7.47 -14.47
C ARG A 21 19.37 6.23 -14.44
N ASP A 22 19.13 5.35 -15.42
CA ASP A 22 19.89 4.13 -15.65
C ASP A 22 20.14 3.32 -14.37
N ASN A 23 19.06 2.93 -13.69
CA ASN A 23 19.14 2.11 -12.46
C ASN A 23 19.99 2.77 -11.34
N MET A 24 19.92 4.11 -11.23
CA MET A 24 20.66 4.93 -10.25
C MET A 24 22.17 5.09 -10.55
N ASN A 25 22.64 4.69 -11.73
CA ASN A 25 24.02 4.94 -12.16
C ASN A 25 24.25 6.41 -12.57
N GLU A 26 23.20 7.10 -13.01
CA GLU A 26 23.23 8.50 -13.41
C GLU A 26 22.37 9.32 -12.45
N VAL A 27 22.85 10.50 -12.10
CA VAL A 27 22.15 11.47 -11.26
C VAL A 27 22.31 12.86 -11.87
N ASP A 28 21.19 13.59 -11.97
CA ASP A 28 21.22 14.99 -12.38
C ASP A 28 21.60 15.89 -11.21
N GLU A 29 22.16 17.05 -11.53
CA GLU A 29 22.27 18.14 -10.55
C GLU A 29 20.87 18.53 -10.05
N PRO A 30 20.67 18.67 -8.72
CA PRO A 30 19.37 19.02 -8.18
C PRO A 30 18.97 20.43 -8.61
N VAL A 31 17.69 20.60 -8.91
CA VAL A 31 17.09 21.93 -9.09
C VAL A 31 16.53 22.34 -7.74
N ILE A 32 17.05 23.44 -7.19
CA ILE A 32 16.63 24.00 -5.90
C ILE A 32 16.03 25.38 -6.16
N GLU A 33 14.79 25.58 -5.71
CA GLU A 33 14.11 26.87 -5.79
C GLU A 33 13.62 27.29 -4.42
N ASP A 34 13.84 28.56 -4.08
CA ASP A 34 13.41 29.18 -2.83
C ASP A 34 11.88 29.11 -2.72
N ALA A 35 11.40 28.38 -1.72
CA ALA A 35 9.98 28.23 -1.43
C ALA A 35 9.53 29.12 -0.26
N SER A 36 10.45 29.89 0.34
CA SER A 36 10.20 30.76 1.47
C SER A 36 9.21 31.87 1.08
N GLY A 37 8.03 31.85 1.72
CA GLY A 37 6.95 32.81 1.48
C GLY A 37 5.77 32.28 0.65
N SER A 38 5.82 31.05 0.15
CA SER A 38 4.63 30.36 -0.32
C SER A 38 3.92 29.67 0.86
N GLU A 39 2.59 29.75 0.95
CA GLU A 39 1.79 28.95 1.91
C GLU A 39 1.76 27.47 1.50
N THR A 40 2.91 26.92 1.12
CA THR A 40 3.02 25.55 0.66
C THR A 40 3.14 24.61 1.85
N ILE A 41 2.47 23.47 1.73
CA ILE A 41 2.51 22.40 2.71
C ILE A 41 3.76 21.57 2.44
N ASP A 42 4.49 21.20 3.49
CA ASP A 42 5.62 20.28 3.39
C ASP A 42 5.18 18.98 2.72
N TYR A 43 5.97 18.51 1.75
CA TYR A 43 5.68 17.25 1.09
C TYR A 43 6.94 16.56 0.61
N THR A 44 6.80 15.26 0.37
CA THR A 44 7.74 14.47 -0.40
C THR A 44 6.96 13.61 -1.37
N CYS A 45 7.33 13.67 -2.64
CA CYS A 45 6.73 12.92 -3.72
C CYS A 45 7.83 12.15 -4.45
N VAL A 46 7.54 10.87 -4.70
CA VAL A 46 8.43 9.92 -5.35
C VAL A 46 7.71 9.41 -6.58
N THR A 47 8.21 9.75 -7.76
CA THR A 47 7.72 9.24 -9.04
C THR A 47 8.75 8.29 -9.61
N PHE A 48 8.37 7.04 -9.82
CA PHE A 48 9.28 6.01 -10.28
C PHE A 48 8.73 5.31 -11.52
N LYS A 49 9.58 5.17 -12.54
CA LYS A 49 9.31 4.36 -13.73
C LYS A 49 10.19 3.12 -13.68
N PRO A 50 9.62 1.93 -13.42
CA PRO A 50 10.39 0.69 -13.35
C PRO A 50 10.97 0.32 -14.72
N ASP A 51 12.19 -0.18 -14.71
CA ASP A 51 12.81 -0.89 -15.82
C ASP A 51 12.26 -2.32 -15.87
N LEU A 52 11.13 -2.46 -16.55
CA LEU A 52 10.40 -3.72 -16.69
C LEU A 52 11.24 -4.83 -17.33
N SER A 53 12.25 -4.48 -18.13
CA SER A 53 13.13 -5.45 -18.78
C SER A 53 13.91 -6.30 -17.77
N LYS A 54 14.30 -5.72 -16.62
CA LYS A 54 14.97 -6.44 -15.52
C LYS A 54 14.08 -7.50 -14.89
N PHE A 55 12.77 -7.33 -14.99
CA PHE A 55 11.75 -8.25 -14.50
C PHE A 55 11.17 -9.16 -15.58
N LYS A 56 11.67 -9.06 -16.82
CA LYS A 56 11.14 -9.78 -18.00
C LYS A 56 9.66 -9.45 -18.28
N LEU A 57 9.25 -8.22 -17.96
CA LEU A 57 7.91 -7.70 -18.18
C LEU A 57 7.93 -6.68 -19.34
N THR A 58 6.83 -6.58 -20.07
CA THR A 58 6.60 -5.55 -21.09
C THR A 58 5.70 -4.43 -20.58
N SER A 59 4.79 -4.75 -19.66
CA SER A 59 3.88 -3.84 -18.99
C SER A 59 3.58 -4.36 -17.58
N LEU A 60 2.99 -3.51 -16.74
CA LEU A 60 2.34 -3.97 -15.51
C LEU A 60 1.01 -4.60 -15.90
N ASP A 61 0.88 -5.91 -15.76
CA ASP A 61 -0.39 -6.62 -15.98
C ASP A 61 -1.37 -6.38 -14.82
N SER A 62 -2.63 -6.80 -15.02
CA SER A 62 -3.70 -6.62 -14.02
C SER A 62 -3.32 -7.20 -12.66
N ASN A 63 -2.77 -8.42 -12.64
CA ASN A 63 -2.40 -9.10 -11.41
C ASN A 63 -1.31 -8.35 -10.63
N THR A 64 -0.33 -7.78 -11.33
CA THR A 64 0.72 -6.96 -10.73
C THR A 64 0.13 -5.67 -10.14
N VAL A 65 -0.79 -5.04 -10.87
CA VAL A 65 -1.52 -3.85 -10.40
C VAL A 65 -2.36 -4.18 -9.17
N ASP A 66 -3.08 -5.30 -9.17
CA ASP A 66 -3.94 -5.73 -8.04
C ASP A 66 -3.13 -5.93 -6.75
N VAL A 67 -1.92 -6.49 -6.85
CA VAL A 67 -1.01 -6.60 -5.70
C VAL A 67 -0.57 -5.23 -5.19
N MET A 68 -0.33 -4.26 -6.08
CA MET A 68 0.00 -2.88 -5.69
C MET A 68 -1.21 -2.17 -5.05
N VAL A 69 -2.40 -2.33 -5.61
CA VAL A 69 -3.66 -1.78 -5.07
C VAL A 69 -3.93 -2.35 -3.69
N ARG A 70 -3.85 -3.68 -3.52
CA ARG A 70 -3.98 -4.33 -2.20
C ARG A 70 -2.98 -3.76 -1.21
N ARG A 71 -1.74 -3.50 -1.64
CA ARG A 71 -0.73 -2.91 -0.75
C ARG A 71 -1.08 -1.50 -0.30
N VAL A 72 -1.74 -0.70 -1.13
CA VAL A 72 -2.26 0.63 -0.74
C VAL A 72 -3.36 0.49 0.31
N VAL A 73 -4.25 -0.50 0.17
CA VAL A 73 -5.28 -0.84 1.17
C VAL A 73 -4.65 -1.30 2.48
N ASP A 74 -3.62 -2.16 2.42
CA ASP A 74 -2.86 -2.58 3.61
C ASP A 74 -2.32 -1.36 4.37
N VAL A 75 -1.78 -0.35 3.67
CA VAL A 75 -1.27 0.88 4.29
C VAL A 75 -2.40 1.67 4.96
N ALA A 76 -3.54 1.85 4.28
CA ALA A 76 -4.71 2.54 4.84
C ALA A 76 -5.27 1.85 6.09
N GLY A 77 -5.19 0.52 6.12
CA GLY A 77 -5.63 -0.30 7.24
C GLY A 77 -4.66 -0.39 8.41
N THR A 78 -3.36 -0.15 8.20
CA THR A 78 -2.33 -0.41 9.24
C THR A 78 -1.69 0.86 9.80
N LEU A 79 -1.90 2.00 9.14
CA LEU A 79 -1.36 3.28 9.56
C LEU A 79 -2.48 4.16 10.15
N ASP A 80 -2.34 4.47 11.44
CA ASP A 80 -3.30 5.31 12.14
C ASP A 80 -3.16 6.79 11.79
N GLY A 81 -4.29 7.49 11.67
CA GLY A 81 -4.34 8.95 11.50
C GLY A 81 -3.95 9.47 10.12
N VAL A 82 -3.84 8.60 9.10
CA VAL A 82 -3.44 8.99 7.74
C VAL A 82 -4.55 8.68 6.74
N ASN A 83 -4.94 9.68 5.95
CA ASN A 83 -5.83 9.49 4.80
C ASN A 83 -5.01 9.00 3.60
N VAL A 84 -5.39 7.85 3.05
CA VAL A 84 -4.72 7.26 1.88
C VAL A 84 -5.59 7.44 0.65
N PHE A 85 -4.95 7.82 -0.46
CA PHE A 85 -5.59 8.02 -1.75
C PHE A 85 -4.92 7.15 -2.81
N LEU A 86 -5.75 6.55 -3.68
CA LEU A 86 -5.32 5.81 -4.85
C LEU A 86 -5.90 6.48 -6.09
N ASN A 87 -5.05 6.94 -7.01
CA ASN A 87 -5.45 7.62 -8.25
C ASN A 87 -6.43 8.80 -8.01
N GLY A 88 -6.26 9.51 -6.90
CA GLY A 88 -7.11 10.65 -6.52
C GLY A 88 -8.37 10.29 -5.73
N THR A 89 -8.71 9.00 -5.61
CA THR A 89 -9.86 8.52 -4.84
C THR A 89 -9.42 8.11 -3.45
N LYS A 90 -10.15 8.54 -2.40
CA LYS A 90 -9.89 8.12 -1.03
C LYS A 90 -10.16 6.62 -0.87
N VAL A 91 -9.27 5.91 -0.19
CA VAL A 91 -9.50 4.52 0.20
C VAL A 91 -10.43 4.51 1.41
N GLU A 92 -11.58 3.85 1.30
CA GLU A 92 -12.61 3.76 2.34
C GLU A 92 -12.25 2.71 3.42
N VAL A 93 -11.03 2.81 3.94
CA VAL A 93 -10.51 2.00 5.04
C VAL A 93 -9.77 2.93 5.98
N SER A 94 -10.15 2.94 7.24
CA SER A 94 -9.57 3.83 8.25
C SER A 94 -9.18 3.03 9.50
N GLY A 95 -7.96 2.50 9.50
CA GLY A 95 -7.42 1.72 10.61
C GLY A 95 -7.74 0.23 10.55
N PHE A 96 -7.20 -0.52 11.50
CA PHE A 96 -7.08 -1.98 11.38
C PHE A 96 -8.40 -2.73 11.51
N GLU A 97 -9.36 -2.20 12.27
CA GLU A 97 -10.68 -2.82 12.40
C GLU A 97 -11.43 -2.85 11.05
N ASP A 98 -11.46 -1.72 10.34
CA ASP A 98 -12.12 -1.63 9.04
C ASP A 98 -11.40 -2.48 7.99
N TYR A 99 -10.07 -2.53 8.05
CA TYR A 99 -9.28 -3.43 7.23
C TYR A 99 -9.65 -4.90 7.45
N VAL A 100 -9.81 -5.32 8.70
CA VAL A 100 -10.21 -6.69 9.06
C VAL A 100 -11.61 -7.02 8.53
N LYS A 101 -12.54 -6.06 8.54
CA LYS A 101 -13.89 -6.26 7.99
C LYS A 101 -13.90 -6.59 6.50
N LEU A 102 -12.87 -6.20 5.74
CA LEU A 102 -12.72 -6.57 4.32
C LEU A 102 -12.54 -8.09 4.12
N PHE A 103 -12.14 -8.81 5.16
CA PHE A 103 -11.98 -10.27 5.14
C PHE A 103 -13.22 -11.00 5.63
N ALA A 104 -14.27 -10.29 6.02
CA ALA A 104 -15.55 -10.92 6.32
C ALA A 104 -16.10 -11.55 5.04
N PRO A 105 -16.64 -12.79 5.11
CA PRO A 105 -17.31 -13.37 3.97
C PRO A 105 -18.47 -12.45 3.54
N ASN A 106 -18.66 -12.28 2.22
CA ASN A 106 -19.82 -11.58 1.69
C ASN A 106 -21.07 -12.23 2.28
N SER A 107 -21.78 -11.52 3.16
CA SER A 107 -22.97 -12.00 3.84
C SER A 107 -24.00 -12.46 2.81
N SER A 108 -24.01 -13.75 2.52
CA SER A 108 -24.89 -14.37 1.53
C SER A 108 -26.26 -14.56 2.15
N GLU A 109 -27.15 -13.57 2.01
CA GLU A 109 -28.64 -13.60 2.13
C GLU A 109 -29.30 -14.27 3.35
N ASN A 110 -28.56 -14.93 4.22
CA ASN A 110 -28.96 -15.60 5.44
C ASN A 110 -28.16 -14.90 6.54
N GLY A 111 -28.76 -13.95 7.24
CA GLY A 111 -28.13 -13.05 8.21
C GLY A 111 -27.55 -13.73 9.46
N ASP A 112 -26.70 -14.73 9.30
CA ASP A 112 -25.90 -15.30 10.37
C ASP A 112 -24.55 -14.58 10.41
N ASP A 113 -24.39 -13.71 11.41
CA ASP A 113 -23.20 -12.90 11.68
C ASP A 113 -22.06 -13.74 12.33
N SER A 114 -22.19 -15.07 12.30
CA SER A 114 -21.32 -16.02 13.00
C SER A 114 -19.93 -16.17 12.37
N ASP A 115 -19.74 -15.70 11.14
CA ASP A 115 -18.48 -15.77 10.40
C ASP A 115 -17.73 -14.42 10.31
N SER A 116 -18.20 -13.40 11.03
CA SER A 116 -17.51 -12.11 11.15
C SER A 116 -16.20 -12.23 11.94
N PRO A 117 -15.09 -11.60 11.50
CA PRO A 117 -13.84 -11.63 12.23
C PRO A 117 -13.97 -11.03 13.64
N CYS A 118 -13.43 -11.71 14.65
CA CYS A 118 -13.28 -11.15 16.00
C CYS A 118 -12.04 -10.27 16.05
N TYR A 119 -12.19 -9.02 16.45
CA TYR A 119 -11.11 -8.02 16.53
C TYR A 119 -10.95 -7.48 17.95
N VAL A 120 -9.70 -7.22 18.36
CA VAL A 120 -9.36 -6.60 19.63
C VAL A 120 -8.13 -5.70 19.52
N THR A 121 -8.21 -4.51 20.11
CA THR A 121 -7.04 -3.68 20.44
C THR A 121 -6.51 -4.09 21.80
N VAL A 122 -5.33 -4.70 21.85
CA VAL A 122 -4.69 -5.16 23.09
C VAL A 122 -4.01 -3.99 23.80
N ASN A 123 -3.34 -3.12 23.05
CA ASN A 123 -2.69 -1.88 23.49
C ASN A 123 -2.30 -1.03 22.27
N ASP A 124 -1.65 0.11 22.50
CA ASP A 124 -1.18 1.07 21.49
C ASP A 124 -0.28 0.50 20.38
N ARG A 125 0.23 -0.72 20.53
CA ARG A 125 1.13 -1.38 19.56
C ARG A 125 0.60 -2.70 19.01
N TRP A 126 -0.51 -3.21 19.54
CA TRP A 126 -0.99 -4.54 19.23
C TRP A 126 -2.49 -4.53 18.99
N GLN A 127 -2.84 -4.85 17.75
CA GLN A 127 -4.18 -5.15 17.29
C GLN A 127 -4.19 -6.57 16.74
N ILE A 128 -5.22 -7.34 17.08
CA ILE A 128 -5.33 -8.75 16.71
C ILE A 128 -6.73 -8.97 16.15
N ALA A 129 -6.80 -9.74 15.07
CA ALA A 129 -8.05 -10.27 14.55
C ALA A 129 -7.95 -11.76 14.25
N VAL A 130 -9.07 -12.48 14.44
CA VAL A 130 -9.19 -13.91 14.18
C VAL A 130 -10.52 -14.17 13.48
N ALA A 131 -10.49 -14.94 12.40
CA ALA A 131 -11.67 -15.40 11.67
C ALA A 131 -11.55 -16.90 11.35
N ARG A 132 -12.68 -17.56 11.05
CA ARG A 132 -12.68 -18.95 10.59
C ARG A 132 -12.03 -19.03 9.20
N SER A 133 -11.28 -20.09 8.96
CA SER A 133 -10.70 -20.37 7.63
C SER A 133 -11.14 -21.73 7.11
N ASP A 134 -11.52 -21.79 5.84
CA ASP A 134 -12.01 -23.02 5.19
C ASP A 134 -10.89 -23.84 4.53
N VAL A 135 -9.67 -23.30 4.45
CA VAL A 135 -8.52 -23.93 3.76
C VAL A 135 -7.33 -24.19 4.69
N GLY A 136 -7.54 -24.13 6.01
CA GLY A 136 -6.52 -24.35 7.03
C GLY A 136 -5.91 -23.06 7.57
N PHE A 137 -4.71 -23.13 8.12
CA PHE A 137 -4.08 -21.98 8.77
C PHE A 137 -3.68 -20.90 7.75
N GLN A 138 -4.17 -19.68 7.97
CA GLN A 138 -3.79 -18.49 7.22
C GLN A 138 -3.34 -17.40 8.18
N GLN A 139 -2.42 -16.55 7.73
CA GLN A 139 -1.99 -15.37 8.47
C GLN A 139 -1.75 -14.18 7.56
N ILE A 140 -2.17 -13.01 8.04
CA ILE A 140 -1.79 -11.71 7.52
C ILE A 140 -1.29 -10.93 8.72
N SER A 141 -0.09 -10.39 8.64
CA SER A 141 0.52 -9.70 9.78
C SER A 141 1.46 -8.60 9.31
N PHE A 142 1.48 -7.53 10.10
CA PHE A 142 2.23 -6.33 9.82
C PHE A 142 3.09 -5.96 11.02
N VAL A 143 4.32 -5.51 10.74
CA VAL A 143 5.21 -4.94 11.75
C VAL A 143 5.69 -3.60 11.21
N ASN A 144 5.35 -2.51 11.88
CA ASN A 144 5.65 -1.14 11.42
C ASN A 144 5.22 -0.93 9.94
N ASN A 145 3.99 -1.34 9.61
CA ASN A 145 3.41 -1.34 8.27
C ASN A 145 4.09 -2.23 7.23
N ILE A 146 5.12 -3.00 7.59
CA ILE A 146 5.73 -3.99 6.69
C ILE A 146 4.87 -5.25 6.71
N ASN A 147 4.35 -5.63 5.55
CA ASN A 147 3.66 -6.91 5.38
C ASN A 147 4.66 -8.06 5.54
N THR A 148 4.47 -8.92 6.54
CA THR A 148 5.43 -9.97 6.92
C THR A 148 5.18 -11.33 6.25
N LEU A 149 4.47 -11.34 5.12
CA LEU A 149 4.29 -12.53 4.28
C LEU A 149 5.65 -13.21 4.03
N LYS A 150 5.80 -14.44 4.54
CA LYS A 150 6.87 -15.34 4.12
C LYS A 150 6.43 -15.95 2.79
N VAL A 151 7.24 -15.77 1.75
CA VAL A 151 6.95 -16.13 0.36
C VAL A 151 6.36 -17.55 0.26
N PHE A 152 5.04 -17.62 0.08
CA PHE A 152 4.33 -18.69 -0.61
C PHE A 152 3.06 -18.07 -1.21
N LEU A 153 3.17 -17.57 -2.45
CA LEU A 153 2.06 -17.02 -3.23
C LEU A 153 1.47 -18.13 -4.08
N PRO A 154 0.33 -18.72 -3.70
CA PRO A 154 -0.56 -19.20 -4.75
C PRO A 154 -2.02 -18.74 -4.64
N PHE A 155 -2.53 -18.22 -3.52
CA PHE A 155 -4.00 -18.31 -3.30
C PHE A 155 -4.80 -17.00 -3.15
N PHE A 156 -4.19 -15.82 -3.09
CA PHE A 156 -4.96 -14.61 -2.76
C PHE A 156 -5.53 -13.83 -3.98
N LEU A 157 -5.18 -14.21 -5.22
CA LEU A 157 -5.64 -13.48 -6.42
C LEU A 157 -6.96 -13.98 -7.00
N GLU A 158 -7.55 -15.07 -6.48
CA GLU A 158 -8.72 -15.70 -7.11
C GLU A 158 -10.10 -15.21 -6.61
N THR A 159 -10.22 -14.44 -5.52
CA THR A 159 -11.55 -14.24 -4.89
C THR A 159 -12.14 -12.83 -4.84
N HIS A 160 -11.43 -11.75 -5.16
CA HIS A 160 -12.01 -10.39 -5.01
C HIS A 160 -11.62 -9.41 -6.12
N SER A 161 -12.02 -9.69 -7.36
CA SER A 161 -11.93 -8.79 -8.51
C SER A 161 -13.09 -7.78 -8.61
N SER A 162 -13.94 -7.67 -7.59
CA SER A 162 -15.18 -6.89 -7.63
C SER A 162 -15.29 -5.75 -6.60
N PHE A 163 -14.20 -5.39 -5.92
CA PHE A 163 -14.19 -4.30 -4.93
C PHE A 163 -13.40 -3.05 -5.33
N PHE A 164 -12.90 -2.98 -6.57
CA PHE A 164 -12.27 -1.78 -7.15
C PHE A 164 -12.73 -1.53 -8.58
#